data_AF-A0A2W1BAZ1-F1
#
_entry.id   AF-A0A2W1BAZ1-F1
#
_cell.length_a   1.000
_cell.length_b   1.000
_cell.length_c   1.000
_cell.angle_alpha   90.00
_cell.angle_beta   90.00
_cell.angle_gamma   90.00
#
_symmetry.space_group_name_H-M   'P 1'
#
loop_
_entity.id
_entity.type
_entity.pdbx_description
1 polymer ?
#
loop_
_entity_poly.entity_id
_entity_poly.type
_entity_poly.pdbx_seq_one_letter_code
_entity_poly.pdbx_strand_id
1 'polypeptide(L)'
;MVKKYSSRNRALFTFFFVIALIAFASYYAFGHKMEVVVPASEIELDELTFNNGVFSLLGEAPFPPDQGLAIGVSVEQDDGEVIRVLYPPEDDSVRSLQFELNSRVINVYIWKLDSADSARRTWETLFLVEGSVLTRDMGRIKKADYCYAKVVRFGGKDQALIWQKGNWVVLAKSPGFTMETEEERQILTELFDPSIRS
;
A
#
# COMPACT_ATOMS: atom_id res chain seq x y z
N MET A 1 -19.62 56.50 12.27
CA MET A 1 -18.18 56.47 11.90
C MET A 1 -17.86 55.08 11.36
N VAL A 2 -18.03 54.84 10.06
CA VAL A 2 -17.81 53.51 9.46
C VAL A 2 -16.30 53.34 9.31
N LYS A 3 -15.69 52.45 10.09
CA LYS A 3 -14.29 52.06 9.93
C LYS A 3 -14.14 51.48 8.52
N LYS A 4 -13.60 52.27 7.58
CA LYS A 4 -13.04 51.79 6.31
C LYS A 4 -11.91 50.84 6.68
N TYR A 5 -12.21 49.54 6.75
CA TYR A 5 -11.17 48.53 6.79
C TYR A 5 -10.36 48.68 5.51
N SER A 6 -9.14 49.21 5.64
CA SER A 6 -8.20 49.42 4.55
C SER A 6 -8.02 48.10 3.80
N SER A 7 -8.19 48.11 2.47
CA SER A 7 -7.98 46.96 1.57
C SER A 7 -6.62 46.29 1.80
N ARG A 8 -5.63 47.06 2.28
CA ARG A 8 -4.30 46.61 2.66
C ARG A 8 -4.30 45.61 3.83
N ASN A 9 -5.15 45.81 4.83
CA ASN A 9 -5.25 44.90 5.98
C ASN A 9 -5.92 43.58 5.58
N ARG A 10 -6.87 43.64 4.64
CA ARG A 10 -7.49 42.44 4.06
C ARG A 10 -6.48 41.65 3.22
N ALA A 11 -5.67 42.33 2.41
CA ALA A 11 -4.60 41.69 1.62
C ALA A 11 -3.53 41.04 2.50
N LEU A 12 -3.08 41.71 3.57
CA LEU A 12 -2.15 41.14 4.55
C LEU A 12 -2.74 39.91 5.24
N PHE A 13 -3.99 39.99 5.72
CA PHE A 13 -4.67 38.85 6.32
C PHE A 13 -4.80 37.68 5.34
N THR A 14 -5.21 37.93 4.10
CA THR A 14 -5.30 36.91 3.06
C THR A 14 -3.94 36.28 2.78
N PHE A 15 -2.87 37.07 2.72
CA PHE A 15 -1.51 36.55 2.53
C PHE A 15 -1.08 35.63 3.68
N PHE A 16 -1.24 36.05 4.94
CA PHE A 16 -0.93 35.22 6.10
C PHE A 16 -1.79 33.97 6.16
N PHE A 17 -3.08 34.08 5.84
CA PHE A 17 -3.99 32.95 5.80
C PHE A 17 -3.59 31.93 4.72
N VAL A 18 -3.22 32.40 3.52
CA VAL A 18 -2.74 31.52 2.44
C VAL A 18 -1.43 30.84 2.83
N ILE A 19 -0.47 31.55 3.44
CA ILE A 19 0.77 30.95 3.93
C ILE A 19 0.46 29.90 5.02
N ALA A 20 -0.40 30.22 5.98
CA ALA A 20 -0.79 29.28 7.02
C ALA A 20 -1.49 28.05 6.44
N LEU A 21 -2.34 28.22 5.42
CA LEU A 21 -3.02 27.13 4.72
C LEU A 21 -2.01 26.27 3.96
N ILE A 22 -1.03 26.86 3.27
CA ILE A 22 0.05 26.13 2.58
C ILE A 22 0.89 25.37 3.59
N ALA A 23 1.26 25.97 4.72
CA ALA A 23 2.03 25.33 5.77
C ALA A 23 1.26 24.17 6.40
N PHE A 24 -0.04 24.36 6.69
CA PHE A 24 -0.92 23.32 7.20
C PHE A 24 -1.10 22.17 6.21
N ALA A 25 -1.40 22.48 4.94
CA ALA A 25 -1.54 21.49 3.88
C ALA A 25 -0.23 20.72 3.66
N SER A 26 0.91 21.41 3.69
CA SER A 26 2.24 20.79 3.60
C SER A 26 2.49 19.88 4.80
N TYR A 27 2.27 20.36 6.03
CA TYR A 27 2.45 19.57 7.24
C TYR A 27 1.65 18.26 7.21
N TYR A 28 0.37 18.33 6.81
CA TYR A 28 -0.45 17.13 6.64
C TYR A 28 0.01 16.26 5.45
N ALA A 29 0.42 16.87 4.34
CA ALA A 29 0.88 16.13 3.17
C ALA A 29 2.18 15.35 3.44
N PHE A 30 3.09 15.90 4.24
CA PHE A 30 4.37 15.30 4.61
C PHE A 30 4.29 14.40 5.85
N GLY A 31 3.50 14.78 6.87
CA GLY A 31 3.40 14.05 8.14
C GLY A 31 2.75 12.67 8.03
N HIS A 32 1.99 12.43 6.95
CA HIS A 32 1.35 11.14 6.68
C HIS A 32 1.96 10.42 5.47
N LYS A 33 3.23 10.72 5.11
CA LYS A 33 3.91 9.98 4.05
C LYS A 33 4.29 8.60 4.57
N MET A 34 3.94 7.56 3.81
CA MET A 34 4.49 6.22 4.04
C MET A 34 5.75 6.06 3.19
N GLU A 35 6.81 5.57 3.79
CA GLU A 35 8.02 5.19 3.05
C GLU A 35 7.80 3.77 2.52
N VAL A 36 7.63 3.66 1.20
CA VAL A 36 7.44 2.39 0.51
C VAL A 36 8.55 2.20 -0.49
N VAL A 37 9.18 1.02 -0.44
CA VAL A 37 10.29 0.64 -1.29
C VAL A 37 9.85 -0.49 -2.21
N VAL A 38 10.28 -0.38 -3.46
CA VAL A 38 10.13 -1.39 -4.50
C VAL A 38 11.46 -1.52 -5.25
N PRO A 39 11.65 -2.59 -6.04
CA PRO A 39 12.81 -2.68 -6.90
C PRO A 39 12.84 -1.53 -7.93
N ALA A 40 14.02 -1.23 -8.44
CA ALA A 40 14.19 -0.34 -9.57
C ALA A 40 13.45 -0.88 -10.81
N SER A 41 13.09 0.01 -11.74
CA SER A 41 12.22 -0.31 -12.88
C SER A 41 12.82 -1.35 -13.84
N GLU A 42 14.14 -1.37 -13.94
CA GLU A 42 14.97 -2.21 -14.81
C GLU A 42 15.11 -3.65 -14.28
N ILE A 43 14.84 -3.89 -12.99
CA ILE A 43 15.01 -5.20 -12.38
C ILE A 43 13.88 -6.11 -12.84
N GLU A 44 14.20 -7.25 -13.42
CA GLU A 44 13.19 -8.23 -13.81
C GLU A 44 12.68 -9.05 -12.62
N LEU A 45 11.50 -9.65 -12.79
CA LEU A 45 10.81 -10.35 -11.70
C LEU A 45 11.57 -11.61 -11.23
N ASP A 46 12.31 -12.26 -12.14
CA ASP A 46 13.21 -13.38 -11.88
C ASP A 46 14.57 -12.95 -11.29
N GLU A 47 14.91 -11.67 -11.37
CA GLU A 47 16.13 -11.09 -10.80
C GLU A 47 15.93 -10.58 -9.36
N LEU A 48 14.75 -10.78 -8.78
CA LEU A 48 14.44 -10.34 -7.43
C LEU A 48 15.38 -10.98 -6.39
N THR A 49 16.07 -10.11 -5.65
CA THR A 49 16.85 -10.48 -4.47
C THR A 49 16.25 -9.85 -3.21
N PHE A 50 16.30 -10.57 -2.09
CA PHE A 50 15.67 -10.17 -0.84
C PHE A 50 16.71 -9.89 0.24
N ASN A 51 16.33 -9.04 1.21
CA ASN A 51 17.22 -8.69 2.31
C ASN A 51 17.31 -9.82 3.35
N ASN A 52 18.28 -10.70 3.14
CA ASN A 52 18.54 -11.84 4.02
C ASN A 52 19.01 -11.45 5.44
N GLY A 53 19.33 -10.17 5.67
CA GLY A 53 19.64 -9.65 7.01
C GLY A 53 18.41 -9.43 7.89
N VAL A 54 17.22 -9.36 7.29
CA VAL A 54 15.94 -9.07 7.98
C VAL A 54 14.93 -10.20 7.78
N PHE A 55 14.91 -10.80 6.60
CA PHE A 55 13.96 -11.84 6.21
C PHE A 55 14.68 -13.15 5.93
N SER A 56 14.08 -14.27 6.33
CA SER A 56 14.51 -15.60 5.86
C SER A 56 13.48 -16.14 4.88
N LEU A 57 13.89 -16.44 3.64
CA LEU A 57 13.00 -17.06 2.65
C LEU A 57 12.70 -18.51 3.05
N LEU A 58 11.41 -18.83 3.18
CA LEU A 58 10.93 -20.16 3.57
C LEU A 58 10.48 -21.01 2.37
N GLY A 59 10.08 -20.38 1.26
CA GLY A 59 9.62 -21.05 0.06
C GLY A 59 8.53 -20.28 -0.67
N GLU A 60 7.65 -21.01 -1.37
CA GLU A 60 6.51 -20.43 -2.08
C GLU A 60 5.31 -20.20 -1.14
N ALA A 61 4.65 -19.06 -1.31
CA ALA A 61 3.39 -18.78 -0.62
C ALA A 61 2.20 -19.39 -1.39
N PRO A 62 1.15 -19.84 -0.69
CA PRO A 62 -0.04 -20.37 -1.34
C PRO A 62 -0.77 -19.29 -2.17
N PHE A 63 -1.27 -19.67 -3.34
CA PHE A 63 -2.09 -18.81 -4.20
C PHE A 63 -3.49 -19.39 -4.39
N PRO A 64 -4.57 -18.57 -4.44
CA PRO A 64 -4.60 -17.12 -4.23
C PRO A 64 -4.26 -16.72 -2.78
N PRO A 65 -3.92 -15.44 -2.53
CA PRO A 65 -3.52 -14.94 -1.21
C PRO A 65 -4.52 -15.21 -0.08
N ASP A 66 -5.78 -15.45 -0.43
CA ASP A 66 -6.80 -15.99 0.47
C ASP A 66 -7.70 -16.98 -0.27
N GLN A 67 -7.64 -18.25 0.14
CA GLN A 67 -8.48 -19.33 -0.38
C GLN A 67 -9.98 -19.05 -0.16
N GLY A 68 -10.35 -18.36 0.92
CA GLY A 68 -11.74 -17.98 1.21
C GLY A 68 -12.31 -16.92 0.26
N LEU A 69 -11.43 -16.17 -0.42
CA LEU A 69 -11.81 -15.14 -1.41
C LEU A 69 -11.47 -15.56 -2.85
N ALA A 70 -11.10 -16.83 -3.07
CA ALA A 70 -10.69 -17.34 -4.37
C ALA A 70 -11.78 -17.20 -5.45
N ILE A 71 -13.05 -17.29 -5.06
CA ILE A 71 -14.19 -17.10 -5.96
C ILE A 71 -14.49 -15.61 -6.23
N GLY A 72 -13.71 -14.69 -5.69
CA GLY A 72 -13.95 -13.26 -5.77
C GLY A 72 -15.02 -12.75 -4.82
N VAL A 73 -15.14 -11.44 -4.79
CA VAL A 73 -15.97 -10.69 -3.84
C VAL A 73 -16.90 -9.73 -4.59
N SER A 74 -18.11 -9.56 -4.07
CA SER A 74 -19.06 -8.58 -4.60
C SER A 74 -18.82 -7.23 -3.94
N VAL A 75 -18.57 -6.19 -4.73
CA VAL A 75 -18.32 -4.84 -4.27
C VAL A 75 -19.34 -3.91 -4.91
N GLU A 76 -20.05 -3.15 -4.09
CA GLU A 76 -20.92 -2.06 -4.53
C GLU A 76 -20.08 -0.81 -4.80
N GLN A 77 -20.18 -0.25 -5.99
CA GLN A 77 -19.54 0.99 -6.40
C GLN A 77 -20.34 2.22 -5.95
N ASP A 78 -19.73 3.40 -6.06
CA ASP A 78 -20.34 4.68 -5.66
C ASP A 78 -21.63 5.01 -6.46
N ASP A 79 -21.80 4.44 -7.66
CA ASP A 79 -22.99 4.58 -8.50
C ASP A 79 -24.07 3.52 -8.23
N GLY A 80 -23.83 2.61 -7.27
CA GLY A 80 -24.71 1.51 -6.92
C GLY A 80 -24.55 0.26 -7.79
N GLU A 81 -23.62 0.23 -8.76
CA GLU A 81 -23.31 -0.98 -9.51
C GLU A 81 -22.59 -2.00 -8.61
N VAL A 82 -23.06 -3.24 -8.61
CA VAL A 82 -22.39 -4.34 -7.91
C VAL A 82 -21.51 -5.11 -8.89
N ILE A 83 -20.19 -5.01 -8.72
CA ILE A 83 -19.21 -5.73 -9.52
C ILE A 83 -18.64 -6.92 -8.75
N ARG A 84 -18.22 -7.95 -9.47
CA ARG A 84 -17.46 -9.07 -8.90
C ARG A 84 -15.97 -8.84 -9.16
N VAL A 85 -15.18 -8.78 -8.10
CA VAL A 85 -13.74 -8.54 -8.14
C VAL A 85 -13.01 -9.81 -7.71
N LEU A 86 -12.02 -10.25 -8.49
CA LEU A 86 -11.16 -11.39 -8.15
C LEU A 86 -9.76 -10.89 -7.82
N TYR A 87 -8.96 -11.71 -7.12
CA TYR A 87 -7.52 -11.50 -7.10
C TYR A 87 -6.97 -11.46 -8.54
N PRO A 88 -5.92 -10.66 -8.80
CA PRO A 88 -5.15 -10.79 -10.03
C PRO A 88 -4.76 -12.26 -10.26
N PRO A 89 -4.78 -12.75 -11.52
CA PRO A 89 -4.47 -14.14 -11.80
C PRO A 89 -3.02 -14.49 -11.42
N GLU A 90 -2.78 -15.79 -11.19
CA GLU A 90 -1.43 -16.32 -11.11
C GLU A 90 -0.90 -16.53 -12.53
N ASP A 91 0.02 -15.68 -12.94
CA ASP A 91 0.69 -15.73 -14.23
C ASP A 91 2.19 -15.37 -14.05
N ASP A 92 2.91 -15.23 -15.15
CA ASP A 92 4.35 -14.94 -15.12
C ASP A 92 4.69 -13.56 -14.53
N SER A 93 3.69 -12.70 -14.29
CA SER A 93 3.86 -11.35 -13.72
C SER A 93 3.94 -11.33 -12.20
N VAL A 94 3.72 -12.45 -11.51
CA VAL A 94 3.71 -12.54 -10.05
C VAL A 94 4.76 -13.52 -9.48
N ARG A 95 5.28 -13.19 -8.30
CA ARG A 95 5.99 -14.13 -7.43
C ARG A 95 5.30 -14.20 -6.07
N SER A 96 5.04 -15.42 -5.63
CA SER A 96 4.36 -15.75 -4.38
C SER A 96 5.36 -16.40 -3.43
N LEU A 97 5.80 -15.67 -2.41
CA LEU A 97 6.91 -16.08 -1.54
C LEU A 97 6.53 -16.03 -0.07
N GLN A 98 7.03 -16.97 0.69
CA GLN A 98 6.86 -17.03 2.14
C GLN A 98 8.17 -16.67 2.83
N PHE A 99 8.10 -15.74 3.80
CA PHE A 99 9.25 -15.29 4.58
C PHE A 99 9.01 -15.49 6.08
N GLU A 100 10.10 -15.65 6.82
CA GLU A 100 10.14 -15.48 8.26
C GLU A 100 10.64 -14.07 8.60
N LEU A 101 9.91 -13.39 9.48
CA LEU A 101 10.26 -12.12 10.11
C LEU A 101 10.00 -12.26 11.62
N ASN A 102 11.01 -12.07 12.47
CA ASN A 102 10.89 -12.16 13.93
C ASN A 102 10.18 -13.45 14.41
N SER A 103 10.57 -14.60 13.86
CA SER A 103 9.96 -15.93 14.15
C SER A 103 8.48 -16.04 13.79
N ARG A 104 7.98 -15.16 12.91
CA ARG A 104 6.61 -15.17 12.40
C ARG A 104 6.63 -15.26 10.88
N VAL A 105 5.67 -16.01 10.35
CA VAL A 105 5.56 -16.24 8.91
C VAL A 105 4.73 -15.13 8.27
N ILE A 106 5.23 -14.57 7.18
CA ILE A 106 4.49 -13.66 6.30
C ILE A 106 4.47 -14.22 4.88
N ASN A 107 3.35 -14.02 4.18
CA ASN A 107 3.22 -14.35 2.77
C ASN A 107 3.29 -13.05 1.96
N VAL A 108 4.14 -13.00 0.95
CA VAL A 108 4.42 -11.81 0.15
C VAL A 108 4.20 -12.15 -1.33
N TYR A 109 3.39 -11.33 -1.99
CA TYR A 109 3.05 -11.46 -3.40
C TYR A 109 3.51 -10.20 -4.12
N ILE A 110 4.34 -10.37 -5.14
CA ILE A 110 5.02 -9.27 -5.83
C ILE A 110 4.67 -9.34 -7.31
N TRP A 111 4.00 -8.32 -7.82
CA TRP A 111 3.70 -8.17 -9.24
C TRP A 111 4.63 -7.15 -9.88
N LYS A 112 5.18 -7.49 -11.06
CA LYS A 112 5.81 -6.55 -11.99
C LYS A 112 4.91 -6.37 -13.21
N LEU A 113 4.45 -5.15 -13.45
CA LEU A 113 3.52 -4.83 -14.53
C LEU A 113 4.22 -4.06 -15.64
N ASP A 114 3.57 -3.95 -16.81
CA ASP A 114 4.11 -3.20 -17.95
C ASP A 114 4.11 -1.69 -17.75
N SER A 115 3.27 -1.18 -16.85
CA SER A 115 3.11 0.27 -16.63
C SER A 115 2.69 0.59 -15.20
N ALA A 116 2.95 1.85 -14.79
CA ALA A 116 2.50 2.36 -13.50
C ALA A 116 0.96 2.42 -13.39
N ASP A 117 0.26 2.67 -14.50
CA ASP A 117 -1.20 2.68 -14.51
C ASP A 117 -1.76 1.27 -14.32
N SER A 118 -1.17 0.27 -14.97
CA SER A 118 -1.53 -1.14 -14.75
C SER A 118 -1.28 -1.54 -13.30
N ALA A 119 -0.12 -1.19 -12.75
CA ALA A 119 0.21 -1.44 -11.35
C ALA A 119 -0.80 -0.79 -10.39
N ARG A 120 -1.22 0.45 -10.66
CA ARG A 120 -2.26 1.12 -9.87
C ARG A 120 -3.60 0.40 -9.90
N ARG A 121 -4.04 -0.06 -11.06
CA ARG A 121 -5.30 -0.83 -11.19
C ARG A 121 -5.20 -2.16 -10.45
N THR A 122 -4.07 -2.85 -10.52
CA THR A 122 -3.80 -4.07 -9.75
C THR A 122 -3.87 -3.78 -8.25
N TRP A 123 -3.24 -2.71 -7.78
CA TRP A 123 -3.32 -2.29 -6.38
C TRP A 123 -4.76 -1.95 -5.94
N GLU A 124 -5.54 -1.27 -6.79
CA GLU A 124 -6.95 -0.99 -6.49
C GLU A 124 -7.78 -2.27 -6.40
N THR A 125 -7.55 -3.21 -7.30
CA THR A 125 -8.18 -4.53 -7.28
C THR A 125 -7.87 -5.26 -5.98
N LEU A 126 -6.59 -5.33 -5.58
CA LEU A 126 -6.17 -5.95 -4.33
C LEU A 126 -6.79 -5.26 -3.11
N PHE A 127 -6.85 -3.93 -3.11
CA PHE A 127 -7.49 -3.18 -2.03
C PHE A 127 -8.98 -3.50 -1.90
N LEU A 128 -9.71 -3.61 -3.02
CA LEU A 128 -11.12 -3.99 -3.01
C LEU A 128 -11.32 -5.42 -2.51
N VAL A 129 -10.49 -6.36 -2.94
CA VAL A 129 -10.58 -7.76 -2.50
C VAL A 129 -10.29 -7.88 -1.01
N GLU A 130 -9.13 -7.37 -0.54
CA GLU A 130 -8.75 -7.48 0.87
C GLU A 130 -9.65 -6.64 1.79
N GLY A 131 -10.09 -5.47 1.33
CA GLY A 131 -10.97 -4.58 2.07
C GLY A 131 -12.44 -5.01 2.13
N SER A 132 -12.87 -5.97 1.30
CA SER A 132 -14.25 -6.49 1.34
C SER A 132 -14.56 -7.34 2.57
N VAL A 133 -13.52 -7.84 3.24
CA VAL A 133 -13.68 -8.60 4.49
C VAL A 133 -14.13 -7.64 5.58
N LEU A 134 -14.94 -8.10 6.54
CA LEU A 134 -15.27 -7.27 7.71
C LEU A 134 -13.96 -6.89 8.43
N THR A 135 -13.56 -5.62 8.34
CA THR A 135 -12.28 -5.12 8.89
C THR A 135 -12.47 -4.41 10.22
N ARG A 136 -11.48 -4.57 11.11
CA ARG A 136 -11.39 -3.80 12.36
C ARG A 136 -10.78 -2.41 12.12
N ASP A 137 -9.79 -2.34 11.24
CA ASP A 137 -9.08 -1.11 10.89
C ASP A 137 -8.69 -1.14 9.40
N MET A 138 -8.78 0.01 8.73
CA MET A 138 -8.47 0.17 7.32
C MET A 138 -7.90 1.57 7.06
N GLY A 139 -6.70 1.61 6.48
CA GLY A 139 -6.01 2.82 6.06
C GLY A 139 -5.67 2.79 4.58
N ARG A 140 -5.81 3.93 3.89
CA ARG A 140 -5.51 4.06 2.46
C ARG A 140 -4.85 5.41 2.18
N ILE A 141 -3.75 5.38 1.43
CA ILE A 141 -3.02 6.56 0.95
C ILE A 141 -2.85 6.42 -0.56
N LYS A 142 -3.27 7.45 -1.31
CA LYS A 142 -2.96 7.60 -2.74
C LYS A 142 -2.16 8.87 -2.95
N LYS A 143 -0.96 8.74 -3.50
CA LYS A 143 -0.09 9.86 -3.92
C LYS A 143 0.22 9.73 -5.41
N ALA A 144 0.81 10.78 -5.98
CA ALA A 144 1.13 10.83 -7.40
C ALA A 144 2.25 9.83 -7.80
N ASP A 145 3.05 9.38 -6.85
CA ASP A 145 4.21 8.50 -7.02
C ASP A 145 3.99 7.09 -6.44
N TYR A 146 3.10 6.94 -5.46
CA TYR A 146 2.80 5.63 -4.84
C TYR A 146 1.37 5.52 -4.31
N CYS A 147 0.93 4.29 -4.09
CA CYS A 147 -0.27 3.96 -3.32
C CYS A 147 0.09 3.02 -2.16
N TYR A 148 -0.61 3.14 -1.05
CA TYR A 148 -0.43 2.30 0.14
C TYR A 148 -1.77 2.04 0.82
N ALA A 149 -1.99 0.82 1.28
CA ALA A 149 -3.12 0.44 2.10
C ALA A 149 -2.71 -0.54 3.19
N LYS A 150 -3.40 -0.41 4.33
CA LYS A 150 -3.33 -1.33 5.45
C LYS A 150 -4.73 -1.81 5.75
N VAL A 151 -4.90 -3.12 5.86
CA VAL A 151 -6.18 -3.77 6.10
C VAL A 151 -6.01 -4.75 7.27
N VAL A 152 -6.74 -4.53 8.36
CA VAL A 152 -6.74 -5.41 9.54
C VAL A 152 -8.11 -6.08 9.66
N ARG A 153 -8.15 -7.41 9.58
CA ARG A 153 -9.40 -8.17 9.59
C ARG A 153 -10.05 -8.24 10.96
N PHE A 154 -11.35 -8.54 10.98
CA PHE A 154 -12.12 -8.75 12.21
C PHE A 154 -11.46 -9.78 13.11
N GLY A 155 -11.42 -9.51 14.42
CA GLY A 155 -10.66 -10.29 15.39
C GLY A 155 -9.21 -9.85 15.59
N GLY A 156 -8.68 -8.95 14.73
CA GLY A 156 -7.35 -8.35 14.90
C GLY A 156 -6.22 -9.37 14.84
N LYS A 157 -6.41 -10.44 14.08
CA LYS A 157 -5.42 -11.51 13.92
C LYS A 157 -4.82 -11.58 12.53
N ASP A 158 -5.41 -10.97 11.52
CA ASP A 158 -4.80 -10.96 10.18
C ASP A 158 -4.63 -9.53 9.72
N GLN A 159 -3.47 -9.25 9.12
CA GLN A 159 -3.18 -7.96 8.52
C GLN A 159 -2.62 -8.14 7.10
N ALA A 160 -3.06 -7.25 6.21
CA ALA A 160 -2.52 -7.11 4.87
C ALA A 160 -1.97 -5.69 4.69
N LEU A 161 -0.75 -5.61 4.15
CA LEU A 161 -0.12 -4.40 3.66
C LEU A 161 -0.08 -4.46 2.14
N ILE A 162 -0.53 -3.41 1.47
CA ILE A 162 -0.59 -3.35 0.01
C ILE A 162 0.05 -2.05 -0.44
N TRP A 163 1.11 -2.10 -1.24
CA TRP A 163 1.71 -0.90 -1.79
C TRP A 163 2.05 -1.02 -3.27
N GLN A 164 2.10 0.13 -3.93
CA GLN A 164 2.41 0.27 -5.34
C GLN A 164 3.33 1.47 -5.51
N LYS A 165 4.43 1.29 -6.25
CA LYS A 165 5.33 2.37 -6.68
C LYS A 165 5.91 1.99 -8.03
N GLY A 166 5.97 2.94 -8.97
CA GLY A 166 6.34 2.63 -10.36
C GLY A 166 5.44 1.55 -10.96
N ASN A 167 6.03 0.54 -11.59
CA ASN A 167 5.32 -0.60 -12.17
C ASN A 167 5.21 -1.82 -11.23
N TRP A 168 5.54 -1.66 -9.95
CA TRP A 168 5.52 -2.71 -8.95
C TRP A 168 4.30 -2.63 -8.05
N VAL A 169 3.77 -3.79 -7.67
CA VAL A 169 2.75 -3.93 -6.62
C VAL A 169 3.19 -5.03 -5.68
N VAL A 170 3.06 -4.79 -4.37
CA VAL A 170 3.37 -5.78 -3.35
C VAL A 170 2.19 -5.90 -2.39
N LEU A 171 1.84 -7.14 -2.07
CA LEU A 171 0.90 -7.53 -1.02
C LEU A 171 1.66 -8.37 0.00
N ALA A 172 1.77 -7.91 1.24
CA ALA A 172 2.30 -8.69 2.35
C ALA A 172 1.18 -9.02 3.33
N LYS A 173 1.06 -10.30 3.71
CA LYS A 173 0.03 -10.82 4.62
C LYS A 173 0.69 -11.46 5.83
N SER A 174 0.25 -11.08 7.03
CA SER A 174 0.57 -11.78 8.27
C SER A 174 -0.62 -12.63 8.72
N PRO A 175 -0.62 -13.94 8.42
CA PRO A 175 -1.65 -14.84 8.92
C PRO A 175 -1.50 -15.02 10.43
N GLY A 176 -2.55 -14.75 11.20
CA GLY A 176 -2.62 -15.05 12.63
C GLY A 176 -1.96 -14.04 13.57
N PHE A 177 -1.37 -12.95 13.07
CA PHE A 177 -1.02 -11.78 13.88
C PHE A 177 -1.18 -10.43 13.16
N THR A 178 -1.29 -9.35 13.94
CA THR A 178 -1.06 -7.98 13.49
C THR A 178 0.42 -7.61 13.66
N MET A 179 0.98 -6.97 12.65
CA MET A 179 2.36 -6.50 12.64
C MET A 179 2.52 -5.31 13.60
N GLU A 180 3.62 -5.29 14.33
CA GLU A 180 4.02 -4.11 15.09
C GLU A 180 4.50 -3.00 14.14
N THR A 181 4.56 -1.76 14.62
CA THR A 181 4.98 -0.60 13.81
C THR A 181 6.35 -0.82 13.17
N GLU A 182 7.28 -1.43 13.89
CA GLU A 182 8.62 -1.70 13.38
C GLU A 182 8.63 -2.79 12.30
N GLU A 183 7.78 -3.81 12.44
CA GLU A 183 7.64 -4.88 11.44
C GLU A 183 6.99 -4.35 10.16
N GLU A 184 5.96 -3.51 10.30
CA GLU A 184 5.37 -2.80 9.17
C GLU A 184 6.43 -1.97 8.45
N ARG A 185 7.25 -1.21 9.19
CA ARG A 185 8.36 -0.43 8.61
C ARG A 185 9.36 -1.32 7.87
N GLN A 186 9.79 -2.41 8.48
CA GLN A 186 10.75 -3.35 7.89
C GLN A 186 10.19 -3.98 6.60
N ILE A 187 8.92 -4.40 6.59
CA ILE A 187 8.29 -4.97 5.39
C ILE A 187 8.22 -3.93 4.26
N LEU A 188 7.86 -2.69 4.57
CA LEU A 188 7.69 -1.65 3.57
C LEU A 188 9.02 -1.10 3.01
N THR A 189 10.10 -1.17 3.78
CA THR A 189 11.38 -0.50 3.42
C THR A 189 12.55 -1.45 3.22
N GLU A 190 12.48 -2.66 3.77
CA GLU A 190 13.62 -3.57 3.86
C GLU A 190 13.39 -4.94 3.19
N LEU A 191 12.21 -5.21 2.61
CA LEU A 191 11.89 -6.49 1.95
C LEU A 191 12.91 -6.89 0.87
N PHE A 192 13.22 -5.96 -0.03
CA PHE A 192 14.14 -6.18 -1.16
C PHE A 192 15.60 -5.97 -0.74
N ASP A 193 16.55 -6.62 -1.39
CA ASP A 193 17.98 -6.36 -1.15
C ASP A 193 18.33 -4.88 -1.43
N PRO A 194 19.15 -4.21 -0.59
CA PRO A 194 19.52 -2.81 -0.80
C PRO A 194 20.04 -2.46 -2.19
N SER A 195 20.71 -3.39 -2.87
CA SER A 195 21.30 -3.18 -4.19
C SER A 195 20.30 -2.99 -5.33
N ILE A 196 19.06 -3.43 -5.15
CA ILE A 196 18.02 -3.38 -6.20
C ILE A 196 16.91 -2.35 -5.92
N ARG A 197 16.97 -1.64 -4.79
CA ARG A 197 15.90 -0.70 -4.35
C ARG A 197 15.89 0.60 -5.15
N SER A 198 14.71 1.20 -5.30
CA SER A 198 14.49 2.57 -5.82
C SER A 198 13.89 3.53 -4.79
#